data_AF-A0A1Y4QTA8-F1
#
_entry.id   AF-A0A1Y4QTA8-F1
#
_cell.length_a   1.000
_cell.length_b   1.000
_cell.length_c   1.000
_cell.angle_alpha   90.00
_cell.angle_beta   90.00
_cell.angle_gamma   90.00
#
_symmetry.space_group_name_H-M   'P 1'
#
loop_
_entity.id
_entity.type
_entity.pdbx_description
1 polymer ?
#
loop_
_entity_poly.entity_id
_entity_poly.type
_entity_poly.pdbx_seq_one_letter_code
_entity_poly.pdbx_strand_id
1 'polypeptide(L)'
;MERKTMINSIKQMSRAPLKLIALFFMIIISAVLLVVGSTMLINSNKQLNDIEKSCITLATVQQNEDAIEVSSTFDGASKTYRNYKYPIYDAIIPTDILKFDSANYLLEPEKRPFYGAYMEEYNTSRNSTFSDDYTVIEFTPVTNCVPDHPVDVEVTNVLSGELEVGSIISFCDHYNDNPQSLQVQKTYIATVLMKDNNHDDSGGIEWAAYDFAPFTTQHDKNGNLVASDITTVTASIEEVNETFINSNRKEKWQNMCTSFKMLDKTIPVLPTNNLDLLPTFHLKQSSIVDGRKISKKEFDNGEKVCIVSKDFATANNLKIGDEIEMPLYFANYNESPGILFGHDSRLNFSLLNANGDIYPVFSNHKYKIVGIYYTTKVTSINDTTEMGYDQIIIPSKSVKESDKNNIADYGVMSNETTSFIIPNGTIEEYQNNFSKLDKSSLLKITFDDMGYTQMKHNLENAKESAYILCAAGIIVTMIIILMVLYFYVIKQKRQIAILRALGTSKRQCYLFILSGLVLWVIMGSIIGSAIGFGLATTNDSYQNNSYFSYEYSLLNYDEDNENEIIKPGDDLQLSLVKISILTPVILTGSILFVCLIATNKYLKEDVMQLLLENEVK
;
A
#
# COMPACT_ATOMS: atom_id res chain seq x y z
N MET A 1 36.55 10.77 -64.65
CA MET A 1 37.67 9.90 -64.20
C MET A 1 37.40 9.31 -62.81
N GLU A 2 36.91 10.12 -61.86
CA GLU A 2 36.63 9.74 -60.45
C GLU A 2 35.68 8.54 -60.26
N ARG A 3 34.63 8.43 -61.08
CA ARG A 3 33.67 7.30 -61.00
C ARG A 3 34.30 5.94 -61.37
N LYS A 4 35.23 5.92 -62.33
CA LYS A 4 35.96 4.70 -62.75
C LYS A 4 36.98 4.25 -61.70
N THR A 5 37.65 5.19 -61.03
CA THR A 5 38.60 4.90 -59.94
C THR A 5 37.91 4.35 -58.69
N MET A 6 36.71 4.85 -58.36
CA MET A 6 35.93 4.35 -57.22
C MET A 6 35.44 2.90 -57.45
N ILE A 7 34.89 2.61 -58.64
CA ILE A 7 34.42 1.25 -59.00
C ILE A 7 35.58 0.23 -59.03
N ASN A 8 36.76 0.65 -59.51
CA ASN A 8 37.93 -0.22 -59.54
C ASN A 8 38.50 -0.49 -58.14
N SER A 9 38.46 0.49 -57.23
CA SER A 9 38.84 0.31 -55.81
C SER A 9 37.95 -0.76 -55.13
N ILE A 10 36.63 -0.64 -55.28
CA ILE A 10 35.65 -1.59 -54.74
C ILE A 10 35.88 -3.01 -55.28
N LYS A 11 36.09 -3.16 -56.60
CA LYS A 11 36.36 -4.45 -57.24
C LYS A 11 37.69 -5.08 -56.81
N GLN A 12 38.68 -4.26 -56.46
CA GLN A 12 40.00 -4.74 -56.04
C GLN A 12 39.98 -5.21 -54.58
N MET A 13 39.20 -4.54 -53.72
CA MET A 13 39.01 -4.94 -52.32
C MET A 13 38.25 -6.28 -52.17
N SER A 14 37.38 -6.62 -53.11
CA SER A 14 36.70 -7.91 -53.21
C SER A 14 37.65 -9.12 -53.36
N ARG A 15 38.95 -8.90 -53.60
CA ARG A 15 39.95 -9.97 -53.79
C ARG A 15 40.57 -10.49 -52.48
N ALA A 16 40.25 -9.89 -51.33
CA ALA A 16 40.63 -10.37 -49.99
C ALA A 16 39.39 -10.55 -49.08
N PRO A 17 38.44 -11.44 -49.47
CA PRO A 17 37.06 -11.41 -49.00
C PRO A 17 36.92 -11.63 -47.50
N LEU A 18 37.67 -12.56 -46.90
CA LEU A 18 37.51 -12.91 -45.48
C LEU A 18 37.77 -11.76 -44.51
N LYS A 19 38.77 -10.91 -44.77
CA LYS A 19 39.15 -9.82 -43.86
C LYS A 19 38.13 -8.68 -43.89
N LEU A 20 37.60 -8.40 -45.08
CA LEU A 20 36.57 -7.40 -45.29
C LEU A 20 35.26 -7.79 -44.59
N ILE A 21 34.88 -9.05 -44.78
CA ILE A 21 33.68 -9.64 -44.19
C ILE A 21 33.81 -9.66 -42.65
N ALA A 22 34.96 -10.08 -42.11
CA ALA A 22 35.21 -10.05 -40.67
C ALA A 22 35.12 -8.64 -40.09
N LEU A 23 35.72 -7.64 -40.75
CA LEU A 23 35.63 -6.23 -40.33
C LEU A 23 34.18 -5.73 -40.34
N PHE A 24 33.42 -6.08 -41.38
CA PHE A 24 32.01 -5.70 -41.52
C PHE A 24 31.14 -6.28 -40.38
N PHE A 25 31.30 -7.56 -40.06
CA PHE A 25 30.59 -8.17 -38.93
C PHE A 25 30.99 -7.57 -37.59
N MET A 26 32.28 -7.26 -37.38
CA MET A 26 32.73 -6.58 -36.16
C MET A 26 32.08 -5.20 -35.99
N ILE A 27 31.93 -4.44 -37.08
CA ILE A 27 31.23 -3.13 -37.07
C ILE A 27 29.76 -3.31 -36.70
N ILE A 28 29.09 -4.31 -37.26
CA ILE A 28 27.70 -4.64 -36.91
C ILE A 28 27.59 -4.97 -35.41
N ILE A 29 28.43 -5.88 -34.91
CA ILE A 29 28.44 -6.29 -33.49
C ILE A 29 28.69 -5.07 -32.59
N SER A 30 29.69 -4.25 -32.92
CA SER A 30 30.00 -3.05 -32.14
C SER A 30 28.82 -2.07 -32.08
N ALA A 31 28.17 -1.81 -33.22
CA ALA A 31 26.98 -0.96 -33.28
C ALA A 31 25.82 -1.55 -32.47
N VAL A 32 25.58 -2.87 -32.55
CA VAL A 32 24.55 -3.55 -31.74
C VAL A 32 24.83 -3.38 -30.24
N LEU A 33 26.05 -3.67 -29.79
CA LEU A 33 26.45 -3.56 -28.38
C LEU A 33 26.27 -2.13 -27.84
N LEU A 34 26.70 -1.13 -28.62
CA LEU A 34 26.57 0.28 -28.23
C LEU A 34 25.12 0.74 -28.18
N VAL A 35 24.29 0.37 -29.17
CA VAL A 35 22.87 0.74 -29.19
C VAL A 35 22.11 0.06 -28.06
N VAL A 36 22.25 -1.26 -27.90
CA VAL A 36 21.56 -1.99 -26.82
C VAL A 36 22.00 -1.49 -25.45
N GLY A 37 23.31 -1.29 -25.24
CA GLY A 37 23.84 -0.82 -23.97
C GLY A 37 23.39 0.60 -23.63
N SER A 38 23.43 1.52 -24.60
CA SER A 38 23.00 2.90 -24.38
C SER A 38 21.51 3.01 -24.12
N THR A 39 20.69 2.24 -24.85
CA THR A 39 19.25 2.16 -24.63
C THR A 39 18.92 1.62 -23.23
N MET A 40 19.51 0.48 -22.87
CA MET A 40 19.27 -0.15 -21.57
C MET A 40 19.66 0.78 -20.42
N LEU A 41 20.79 1.50 -20.57
CA LEU A 41 21.24 2.49 -19.59
C LEU A 41 20.22 3.63 -19.39
N ILE A 42 19.63 4.14 -20.47
CA ILE A 42 18.64 5.22 -20.39
C ILE A 42 17.32 4.72 -19.82
N ASN A 43 16.87 3.54 -20.22
CA ASN A 43 15.65 2.95 -19.69
C ASN A 43 15.78 2.70 -18.18
N SER A 44 16.86 2.05 -17.73
CA SER A 44 17.09 1.80 -16.30
C SER A 44 17.19 3.09 -15.49
N ASN A 45 17.87 4.14 -15.98
CA ASN A 45 17.93 5.42 -15.26
C ASN A 45 16.56 6.12 -15.21
N LYS A 46 15.76 6.04 -16.27
CA LYS A 46 14.41 6.59 -16.27
C LYS A 46 13.52 5.85 -15.29
N GLN A 47 13.50 4.52 -15.35
CA GLN A 47 12.71 3.68 -14.45
C GLN A 47 13.14 3.87 -12.99
N LEU A 48 14.44 3.99 -12.70
CA LEU A 48 14.93 4.31 -11.35
C LEU A 48 14.34 5.64 -10.83
N ASN A 49 14.33 6.68 -11.67
CA ASN A 49 13.75 7.98 -11.32
C ASN A 49 12.22 7.93 -11.19
N ASP A 50 11.56 7.09 -11.98
CA ASP A 50 10.11 6.91 -11.92
C ASP A 50 9.71 6.18 -10.61
N ILE A 51 10.37 5.06 -10.26
CA ILE A 51 10.09 4.35 -9.00
C ILE A 51 10.42 5.21 -7.78
N GLU A 52 11.46 6.04 -7.84
CA GLU A 52 11.85 6.91 -6.72
C GLU A 52 10.80 8.01 -6.44
N LYS A 53 10.03 8.39 -7.46
CA LYS A 53 8.93 9.36 -7.33
C LYS A 53 7.59 8.71 -7.01
N SER A 54 7.35 7.49 -7.49
CA SER A 54 6.05 6.82 -7.37
C SER A 54 5.91 5.95 -6.13
N CYS A 55 7.02 5.37 -5.65
CA CYS A 55 7.01 4.55 -4.45
C CYS A 55 7.08 5.42 -3.20
N ILE A 56 6.45 4.94 -2.14
CA ILE A 56 6.57 5.45 -0.78
C ILE A 56 6.80 4.24 0.13
N THR A 57 7.49 4.44 1.25
CA THR A 57 7.71 3.38 2.23
C THR A 57 6.83 3.64 3.44
N LEU A 58 5.71 2.94 3.50
CA LEU A 58 4.79 2.96 4.63
C LEU A 58 5.33 2.03 5.71
N ALA A 59 5.25 2.47 6.96
CA ALA A 59 5.46 1.62 8.11
C ALA A 59 4.21 1.56 8.97
N THR A 60 3.82 0.37 9.40
CA THR A 60 2.77 0.14 10.41
C THR A 60 3.40 -0.36 11.70
N VAL A 61 2.77 -0.04 12.83
CA VAL A 61 3.36 -0.29 14.17
C VAL A 61 2.39 -1.08 15.02
N GLN A 62 2.85 -2.21 15.56
CA GLN A 62 2.12 -3.02 16.52
C GLN A 62 2.90 -3.14 17.82
N GLN A 63 2.24 -2.94 18.95
CA GLN A 63 2.79 -3.27 20.25
C GLN A 63 2.65 -4.78 20.51
N ASN A 64 3.75 -5.41 20.91
CA ASN A 64 3.77 -6.82 21.29
C ASN A 64 3.08 -7.01 22.65
N GLU A 65 2.34 -8.11 22.79
CA GLU A 65 1.75 -8.53 24.06
C GLU A 65 2.86 -8.95 25.05
N ASP A 66 2.71 -8.56 26.32
CA ASP A 66 3.64 -8.95 27.39
C ASP A 66 3.31 -10.34 27.91
N ALA A 67 2.02 -10.69 27.91
CA ALA A 67 1.52 -12.00 28.29
C ALA A 67 0.19 -12.31 27.58
N ILE A 68 -0.26 -13.55 27.73
CA ILE A 68 -1.60 -13.99 27.32
C ILE A 68 -2.34 -14.42 28.58
N GLU A 69 -3.49 -13.82 28.84
CA GLU A 69 -4.45 -14.31 29.83
C GLU A 69 -5.37 -15.34 29.19
N VAL A 70 -5.74 -16.36 29.96
CA VAL A 70 -6.82 -17.27 29.58
C VAL A 70 -8.02 -16.94 30.46
N SER A 71 -9.06 -16.42 29.84
CA SER A 71 -10.38 -16.30 30.48
C SER A 71 -11.27 -17.44 30.01
N SER A 72 -12.16 -17.88 30.88
CA SER A 72 -13.00 -19.05 30.66
C SER A 72 -14.47 -18.65 30.80
N THR A 73 -15.29 -18.98 29.80
CA THR A 73 -16.74 -18.83 29.86
C THR A 73 -17.37 -20.19 30.09
N PHE A 74 -18.28 -20.30 31.07
CA PHE A 74 -19.00 -21.53 31.35
C PHE A 74 -20.09 -21.77 30.30
N ASP A 75 -20.35 -23.03 29.96
CA ASP A 75 -21.44 -23.47 29.09
C ASP A 75 -22.39 -24.35 29.91
N GLY A 76 -23.59 -23.84 30.20
CA GLY A 76 -24.58 -24.48 31.05
C GLY A 76 -25.11 -25.81 30.50
N ALA A 77 -25.18 -25.95 29.17
CA ALA A 77 -25.67 -27.15 28.51
C ALA A 77 -24.65 -28.30 28.61
N SER A 78 -23.39 -28.06 28.25
CA SER A 78 -22.35 -29.09 28.35
C SER A 78 -21.70 -29.20 29.73
N LYS A 79 -21.93 -28.22 30.61
CA LYS A 79 -21.29 -28.06 31.93
C LYS A 79 -19.77 -28.06 31.85
N THR A 80 -19.24 -27.37 30.85
CA THR A 80 -17.79 -27.25 30.59
C THR A 80 -17.40 -25.78 30.41
N TYR A 81 -16.10 -25.49 30.49
CA TYR A 81 -15.57 -24.15 30.24
C TYR A 81 -14.98 -24.07 28.83
N ARG A 82 -15.32 -23.01 28.13
CA ARG A 82 -14.68 -22.60 26.88
C ARG A 82 -13.61 -21.55 27.20
N ASN A 83 -12.39 -21.82 26.77
CA ASN A 83 -11.25 -20.96 27.06
C ASN A 83 -11.01 -19.99 25.90
N TYR A 84 -10.83 -18.72 26.25
CA TYR A 84 -10.51 -17.62 25.35
C TYR A 84 -9.19 -17.01 25.78
N LYS A 85 -8.37 -16.64 24.79
CA LYS A 85 -7.06 -16.02 25.03
C LYS A 85 -7.15 -14.54 24.76
N TYR A 86 -6.65 -13.74 25.70
CA TYR A 86 -6.63 -12.29 25.60
C TYR A 86 -5.19 -11.78 25.78
N PRO A 87 -4.72 -10.85 24.93
CA PRO A 87 -3.41 -10.24 25.11
C PRO A 87 -3.43 -9.33 26.35
N ILE A 88 -2.38 -9.42 27.17
CA ILE A 88 -2.11 -8.49 28.27
C ILE A 88 -0.97 -7.57 27.86
N TYR A 89 -1.12 -6.28 28.21
CA TYR A 89 -0.08 -5.27 28.07
C TYR A 89 0.18 -4.63 29.43
N ASP A 90 1.44 -4.63 29.87
CA ASP A 90 1.85 -4.04 31.16
C ASP A 90 1.76 -2.51 31.16
N ALA A 91 1.92 -1.90 29.98
CA ALA A 91 1.78 -0.47 29.78
C ALA A 91 1.46 -0.12 28.32
N ILE A 92 0.76 1.00 28.10
CA ILE A 92 0.58 1.56 26.76
C ILE A 92 1.81 2.38 26.39
N ILE A 93 2.49 2.01 25.29
CA ILE A 93 3.67 2.73 24.83
C ILE A 93 3.23 3.98 24.06
N PRO A 94 3.73 5.18 24.42
CA PRO A 94 3.37 6.41 23.71
C PRO A 94 3.99 6.44 22.32
N THR A 95 3.29 7.04 21.36
CA THR A 95 3.76 7.22 19.97
C THR A 95 5.05 8.04 19.86
N ASP A 96 5.36 8.86 20.87
CA ASP A 96 6.57 9.69 20.91
C ASP A 96 7.87 8.89 20.92
N ILE A 97 7.85 7.60 21.30
CA ILE A 97 9.03 6.70 21.17
C ILE A 97 9.49 6.58 19.72
N LEU A 98 8.57 6.71 18.76
CA LEU A 98 8.87 6.67 17.35
C LEU A 98 9.53 7.99 16.91
N LYS A 99 9.32 9.11 17.62
CA LYS A 99 9.85 10.42 17.20
C LYS A 99 11.30 10.62 17.67
N PHE A 100 12.26 10.29 16.80
CA PHE A 100 13.70 10.50 17.04
C PHE A 100 14.39 11.17 15.85
N ASP A 101 15.45 11.95 16.11
CA ASP A 101 16.10 12.85 15.13
C ASP A 101 16.57 12.16 13.84
N SER A 102 17.03 10.91 13.93
CA SER A 102 17.57 10.16 12.79
C SER A 102 16.52 9.37 12.00
N ALA A 103 15.23 9.58 12.26
CA ALA A 103 14.14 8.86 11.58
C ALA A 103 13.80 9.39 10.18
N ASN A 104 14.12 10.67 9.90
CA ASN A 104 13.94 11.32 8.60
C ASN A 104 12.52 11.19 7.98
N TYR A 105 11.46 11.29 8.80
CA TYR A 105 10.07 11.11 8.37
C TYR A 105 9.68 12.00 7.18
N LEU A 106 8.99 11.40 6.19
CA LEU A 106 8.21 12.13 5.19
C LEU A 106 6.84 12.51 5.77
N LEU A 107 6.25 11.61 6.54
CA LEU A 107 5.09 11.84 7.40
C LEU A 107 5.36 11.22 8.75
N GLU A 108 5.18 12.00 9.81
CA GLU A 108 5.43 11.58 11.19
C GLU A 108 4.49 10.45 11.64
N PRO A 109 4.88 9.69 12.68
CA PRO A 109 4.02 8.72 13.36
C PRO A 109 2.69 9.31 13.79
N GLU A 110 1.63 8.67 13.30
CA GLU A 110 0.26 9.00 13.61
C GLU A 110 -0.46 7.75 14.13
N LYS A 111 -0.93 7.82 15.38
CA LYS A 111 -1.93 6.89 15.92
C LYS A 111 -3.30 7.55 15.82
N ARG A 112 -4.17 6.99 14.99
CA ARG A 112 -5.48 7.55 14.67
C ARG A 112 -6.53 7.01 15.63
N PRO A 113 -7.38 7.87 16.21
CA PRO A 113 -8.67 7.42 16.69
C PRO A 113 -9.63 7.23 15.52
N PHE A 114 -10.78 6.64 15.78
CA PHE A 114 -11.98 6.94 15.02
C PHE A 114 -13.05 7.56 15.91
N TYR A 115 -13.93 8.34 15.30
CA TYR A 115 -15.07 8.96 15.95
C TYR A 115 -16.37 8.33 15.48
N GLY A 116 -17.35 8.24 16.37
CA GLY A 116 -18.72 7.96 15.99
C GLY A 116 -19.49 9.25 15.73
N ALA A 117 -20.08 9.39 14.55
CA ALA A 117 -21.02 10.46 14.22
C ALA A 117 -22.45 9.92 14.22
N TYR A 118 -23.32 10.41 15.11
CA TYR A 118 -24.73 9.98 15.13
C TYR A 118 -25.53 10.73 14.06
N MET A 119 -25.92 10.04 12.99
CA MET A 119 -26.44 10.65 11.77
C MET A 119 -27.80 10.04 11.38
N GLU A 120 -28.83 10.34 12.17
CA GLU A 120 -30.18 9.74 12.08
C GLU A 120 -30.79 9.80 10.67
N GLU A 121 -30.59 10.91 9.95
CA GLU A 121 -31.16 11.16 8.63
C GLU A 121 -30.53 10.32 7.50
N TYR A 122 -29.40 9.66 7.78
CA TYR A 122 -28.65 8.90 6.80
C TYR A 122 -28.90 7.40 6.91
N ASN A 123 -28.90 6.73 5.76
CA ASN A 123 -28.92 5.28 5.63
C ASN A 123 -27.50 4.72 5.73
N THR A 124 -27.39 3.56 6.35
CA THR A 124 -26.14 2.79 6.39
C THR A 124 -26.23 1.65 5.38
N SER A 125 -25.12 1.28 4.76
CA SER A 125 -25.00 0.11 3.89
C SER A 125 -24.76 -1.18 4.67
N ARG A 126 -24.69 -1.13 6.00
CA ARG A 126 -24.52 -2.31 6.86
C ARG A 126 -25.81 -3.13 6.92
N ASN A 127 -25.66 -4.45 6.99
CA ASN A 127 -26.76 -5.39 7.08
C ASN A 127 -27.11 -5.80 8.53
N SER A 128 -26.27 -5.46 9.52
CA SER A 128 -26.47 -5.79 10.93
C SER A 128 -26.98 -4.59 11.73
N THR A 129 -27.88 -4.86 12.66
CA THR A 129 -28.50 -3.92 13.60
C THR A 129 -28.18 -4.35 15.03
N PHE A 130 -27.37 -3.57 15.73
CA PHE A 130 -26.96 -3.84 17.11
C PHE A 130 -28.15 -3.78 18.08
N SER A 131 -29.19 -3.00 17.78
CA SER A 131 -30.42 -2.98 18.59
C SER A 131 -31.13 -4.33 18.67
N ASP A 132 -30.95 -5.17 17.65
CA ASP A 132 -31.67 -6.43 17.49
C ASP A 132 -30.86 -7.60 18.06
N ASP A 133 -29.53 -7.46 18.09
CA ASP A 133 -28.62 -8.44 18.68
C ASP A 133 -28.74 -8.54 20.21
N TYR A 134 -29.21 -7.49 20.90
CA TYR A 134 -29.30 -7.46 22.36
C TYR A 134 -30.71 -7.13 22.84
N THR A 135 -31.43 -8.18 23.30
CA THR A 135 -32.76 -8.03 23.89
C THR A 135 -32.63 -7.79 25.39
N VAL A 136 -33.29 -6.75 25.92
CA VAL A 136 -33.25 -6.39 27.34
C VAL A 136 -34.66 -6.43 27.91
N ILE A 137 -34.88 -7.28 28.90
CA ILE A 137 -36.20 -7.52 29.49
C ILE A 137 -36.19 -7.35 31.01
N GLU A 138 -37.33 -6.91 31.54
CA GLU A 138 -37.69 -7.17 32.92
C GLU A 138 -38.62 -8.40 32.96
N PHE A 139 -38.44 -9.28 33.93
CA PHE A 139 -39.19 -10.54 34.01
C PHE A 139 -39.44 -10.97 35.46
N THR A 140 -40.39 -11.88 35.65
CA THR A 140 -40.70 -12.52 36.94
C THR A 140 -40.76 -14.04 36.75
N PRO A 141 -40.13 -14.85 37.61
CA PRO A 141 -40.18 -16.30 37.46
C PRO A 141 -41.58 -16.85 37.78
N VAL A 142 -42.05 -17.83 37.00
CA VAL A 142 -43.37 -18.46 37.18
C VAL A 142 -43.39 -19.31 38.47
N THR A 143 -42.27 -19.91 38.82
CA THR A 143 -42.06 -20.64 40.08
C THR A 143 -40.71 -20.27 40.70
N ASN A 144 -40.53 -20.48 42.01
CA ASN A 144 -39.21 -20.29 42.62
C ASN A 144 -38.23 -21.28 41.99
N CYS A 145 -37.15 -20.79 41.40
CA CYS A 145 -36.25 -21.61 40.61
C CYS A 145 -34.79 -21.16 40.76
N VAL A 146 -33.87 -22.01 40.29
CA VAL A 146 -32.48 -21.66 40.00
C VAL A 146 -32.33 -21.83 38.49
N PRO A 147 -31.91 -20.80 37.73
CA PRO A 147 -31.88 -20.85 36.27
C PRO A 147 -30.62 -21.56 35.72
N ASP A 148 -30.19 -22.66 36.35
CA ASP A 148 -29.06 -23.50 35.90
C ASP A 148 -29.43 -24.44 34.72
N HIS A 149 -30.69 -24.36 34.29
CA HIS A 149 -31.31 -24.97 33.12
C HIS A 149 -32.46 -24.07 32.66
N PRO A 150 -33.11 -24.34 31.51
CA PRO A 150 -34.23 -23.54 31.06
C PRO A 150 -35.42 -23.60 32.04
N VAL A 151 -35.86 -22.44 32.50
CA VAL A 151 -36.97 -22.23 33.45
C VAL A 151 -37.99 -21.24 32.90
N ASP A 152 -39.25 -21.39 33.26
CA ASP A 152 -40.30 -20.49 32.77
C ASP A 152 -40.31 -19.15 33.51
N VAL A 153 -40.19 -18.06 32.76
CA VAL A 153 -40.32 -16.69 33.26
C VAL A 153 -41.35 -15.91 32.43
N GLU A 154 -42.11 -15.05 33.09
CA GLU A 154 -43.03 -14.12 32.43
C GLU A 154 -42.33 -12.78 32.18
N VAL A 155 -42.34 -12.32 30.92
CA VAL A 155 -41.79 -11.02 30.53
C VAL A 155 -42.72 -9.92 31.02
N THR A 156 -42.25 -9.07 31.93
CA THR A 156 -43.05 -8.00 32.53
C THR A 156 -42.83 -6.64 31.86
N ASN A 157 -41.68 -6.44 31.21
CA ASN A 157 -41.36 -5.24 30.44
C ASN A 157 -40.24 -5.53 29.44
N VAL A 158 -40.17 -4.76 28.35
CA VAL A 158 -39.13 -4.89 27.32
C VAL A 158 -38.52 -3.52 27.05
N LEU A 159 -37.23 -3.38 27.33
CA LEU A 159 -36.48 -2.14 27.11
C LEU A 159 -35.86 -2.09 25.71
N SER A 160 -35.45 -3.24 25.18
CA SER A 160 -34.91 -3.43 23.83
C SER A 160 -35.20 -4.83 23.32
N GLY A 161 -35.28 -5.00 22.00
CA GLY A 161 -35.65 -6.27 21.35
C GLY A 161 -37.15 -6.41 21.07
N GLU A 162 -37.54 -7.57 20.54
CA GLU A 162 -38.88 -7.82 19.97
C GLU A 162 -39.79 -8.71 20.82
N LEU A 163 -39.37 -9.10 22.04
CA LEU A 163 -40.20 -9.91 22.93
C LEU A 163 -41.51 -9.18 23.31
N GLU A 164 -42.58 -9.97 23.48
CA GLU A 164 -43.89 -9.43 23.87
C GLU A 164 -44.06 -9.43 25.39
N VAL A 165 -44.54 -8.30 25.95
CA VAL A 165 -44.91 -8.20 27.35
C VAL A 165 -46.08 -9.15 27.66
N GLY A 166 -45.95 -9.94 28.72
CA GLY A 166 -46.89 -10.98 29.14
C GLY A 166 -46.62 -12.36 28.53
N SER A 167 -45.62 -12.48 27.66
CA SER A 167 -45.19 -13.78 27.15
C SER A 167 -44.44 -14.58 28.22
N ILE A 168 -44.63 -15.91 28.21
CA ILE A 168 -43.82 -16.84 29.01
C ILE A 168 -42.72 -17.38 28.10
N ILE A 169 -41.47 -17.21 28.52
CA ILE A 169 -40.29 -17.67 27.79
C ILE A 169 -39.51 -18.68 28.62
N SER A 170 -38.80 -19.57 27.94
CA SER A 170 -37.84 -20.48 28.56
C SER A 170 -36.51 -19.73 28.73
N PHE A 171 -36.12 -19.47 29.96
CA PHE A 171 -34.98 -18.62 30.34
C PHE A 171 -33.90 -19.42 31.06
N CYS A 172 -32.62 -19.15 30.79
CA CYS A 172 -31.49 -19.82 31.45
C CYS A 172 -30.34 -18.84 31.72
N ASP A 173 -29.70 -18.91 32.89
CA ASP A 173 -28.46 -18.19 33.19
C ASP A 173 -27.26 -18.99 32.65
N HIS A 174 -27.24 -19.18 31.34
CA HIS A 174 -26.49 -20.21 30.64
C HIS A 174 -24.97 -20.12 30.80
N TYR A 175 -24.44 -18.91 31.04
CA TYR A 175 -22.99 -18.66 31.13
C TYR A 175 -22.47 -18.53 32.56
N ASN A 176 -23.33 -18.76 33.55
CA ASN A 176 -23.02 -18.69 34.97
C ASN A 176 -22.98 -20.10 35.58
N ASP A 177 -21.85 -20.46 36.19
CA ASP A 177 -21.62 -21.76 36.84
C ASP A 177 -22.24 -21.84 38.25
N ASN A 178 -22.70 -20.71 38.79
CA ASN A 178 -23.33 -20.60 40.10
C ASN A 178 -24.51 -19.59 40.09
N PRO A 179 -25.57 -19.89 39.31
CA PRO A 179 -26.71 -19.00 39.16
C PRO A 179 -27.47 -18.83 40.47
N GLN A 180 -27.93 -17.60 40.71
CA GLN A 180 -28.67 -17.25 41.93
C GLN A 180 -30.13 -17.68 41.84
N SER A 181 -30.74 -17.99 42.98
CA SER A 181 -32.17 -18.34 43.02
C SER A 181 -33.06 -17.16 42.68
N LEU A 182 -34.04 -17.37 41.82
CA LEU A 182 -35.08 -16.42 41.47
C LEU A 182 -36.36 -16.73 42.24
N GLN A 183 -37.04 -15.68 42.73
CA GLN A 183 -38.25 -15.84 43.55
C GLN A 183 -39.48 -15.26 42.85
N VAL A 184 -40.61 -15.95 42.98
CA VAL A 184 -41.91 -15.46 42.48
C VAL A 184 -42.23 -14.11 43.14
N GLN A 185 -42.93 -13.24 42.42
CA GLN A 185 -43.30 -11.86 42.83
C GLN A 185 -42.15 -10.86 42.87
N LYS A 186 -40.90 -11.29 42.66
CA LYS A 186 -39.77 -10.40 42.43
C LYS A 186 -39.57 -10.18 40.95
N THR A 187 -39.21 -8.96 40.58
CA THR A 187 -38.86 -8.60 39.21
C THR A 187 -37.35 -8.52 39.06
N TYR A 188 -36.86 -9.04 37.96
CA TYR A 188 -35.45 -9.07 37.58
C TYR A 188 -35.28 -8.40 36.22
N ILE A 189 -34.09 -7.89 35.93
CA ILE A 189 -33.71 -7.34 34.63
C ILE A 189 -32.46 -8.05 34.12
N ALA A 190 -32.44 -8.36 32.82
CA ALA A 190 -31.31 -9.00 32.16
C ALA A 190 -31.27 -8.66 30.67
N THR A 191 -30.06 -8.74 30.10
CA THR A 191 -29.89 -8.88 28.65
C THR A 191 -29.99 -10.37 28.31
N VAL A 192 -30.78 -10.71 27.30
CA VAL A 192 -31.03 -12.09 26.87
C VAL A 192 -30.72 -12.29 25.39
N LEU A 193 -30.20 -13.46 25.07
CA LEU A 193 -29.93 -13.92 23.70
C LEU A 193 -30.73 -15.18 23.41
N MET A 194 -31.36 -15.22 22.24
CA MET A 194 -32.03 -16.42 21.75
C MET A 194 -30.98 -17.46 21.34
N LYS A 195 -31.09 -18.69 21.86
CA LYS A 195 -30.21 -19.81 21.51
C LYS A 195 -31.01 -21.10 21.35
N ASP A 196 -30.46 -22.03 20.59
CA ASP A 196 -30.96 -23.41 20.58
C ASP A 196 -30.75 -24.03 21.96
N ASN A 197 -31.82 -24.63 22.51
CA ASN A 197 -31.74 -25.38 23.74
C ASN A 197 -30.94 -26.67 23.50
N ASN A 198 -29.74 -26.73 24.07
CA ASN A 198 -28.82 -27.86 23.95
C ASN A 198 -28.63 -28.63 25.28
N HIS A 199 -29.46 -28.36 26.30
CA HIS A 199 -29.39 -29.05 27.58
C HIS A 199 -29.84 -30.52 27.48
N ASP A 200 -30.69 -30.84 26.51
CA ASP A 200 -31.17 -32.18 26.21
C ASP A 200 -31.47 -32.37 24.71
N ASP A 201 -31.81 -33.60 24.30
CA ASP A 201 -32.16 -33.94 22.92
C ASP A 201 -33.59 -33.48 22.54
N SER A 202 -34.28 -32.70 23.38
CA SER A 202 -35.68 -32.33 23.16
C SER A 202 -35.87 -31.33 22.00
N GLY A 203 -34.82 -30.55 21.72
CA GLY A 203 -34.88 -29.42 20.78
C GLY A 203 -35.75 -28.28 21.31
N GLY A 204 -35.51 -27.07 20.82
CA GLY A 204 -36.28 -25.89 21.23
C GLY A 204 -35.40 -24.65 21.32
N ILE A 205 -35.99 -23.56 21.81
CA ILE A 205 -35.33 -22.27 21.97
C ILE A 205 -35.26 -21.94 23.46
N GLU A 206 -34.10 -21.51 23.93
CA GLU A 206 -33.91 -20.88 25.23
C GLU A 206 -33.48 -19.41 25.06
N TRP A 207 -33.86 -18.59 26.03
CA TRP A 207 -33.40 -17.22 26.18
C TRP A 207 -32.33 -17.18 27.26
N ALA A 208 -31.07 -17.16 26.83
CA ALA A 208 -29.92 -17.19 27.71
C ALA A 208 -29.60 -15.79 28.23
N ALA A 209 -29.50 -15.62 29.55
CA ALA A 209 -28.94 -14.40 30.14
C ALA A 209 -27.51 -14.22 29.62
N TYR A 210 -27.19 -13.02 29.16
CA TYR A 210 -25.88 -12.67 28.63
C TYR A 210 -25.21 -11.65 29.53
N ASP A 211 -23.89 -11.76 29.69
CA ASP A 211 -23.06 -10.90 30.54
C ASP A 211 -22.90 -9.50 29.95
N PHE A 212 -24.00 -8.76 29.88
CA PHE A 212 -24.07 -7.46 29.23
C PHE A 212 -25.07 -6.55 29.94
N ALA A 213 -24.66 -6.07 31.11
CA ALA A 213 -25.35 -5.05 31.90
C ALA A 213 -24.66 -3.68 31.73
N PRO A 214 -25.29 -2.55 32.09
CA PRO A 214 -24.67 -1.23 31.94
C PRO A 214 -23.31 -1.17 32.65
N PHE A 215 -22.27 -0.93 31.86
CA PHE A 215 -20.87 -0.79 32.22
C PHE A 215 -20.26 0.43 31.53
N THR A 216 -19.06 0.82 31.91
CA THR A 216 -18.30 1.86 31.21
C THR A 216 -16.86 1.41 30.97
N THR A 217 -16.30 1.82 29.85
CA THR A 217 -14.87 1.68 29.49
C THR A 217 -14.25 3.04 29.23
N GLN A 218 -14.84 4.12 29.78
CA GLN A 218 -14.34 5.46 29.55
C GLN A 218 -12.88 5.58 29.99
N HIS A 219 -12.04 6.11 29.11
CA HIS A 219 -10.64 6.40 29.41
C HIS A 219 -10.37 7.90 29.44
N ASP A 220 -9.32 8.29 30.15
CA ASP A 220 -8.72 9.61 30.00
C ASP A 220 -7.79 9.66 28.77
N LYS A 221 -7.29 10.85 28.45
CA LYS A 221 -6.36 11.08 27.32
C LYS A 221 -5.02 10.34 27.42
N ASN A 222 -4.70 9.76 28.58
CA ASN A 222 -3.47 9.01 28.81
C ASN A 222 -3.73 7.50 28.76
N GLY A 223 -4.98 7.06 28.56
CA GLY A 223 -5.35 5.66 28.54
C GLY A 223 -5.61 5.06 29.92
N ASN A 224 -5.89 5.86 30.95
CA ASN A 224 -6.32 5.35 32.24
C ASN A 224 -7.86 5.26 32.28
N LEU A 225 -8.40 4.17 32.83
CA LEU A 225 -9.84 4.06 33.09
C LEU A 225 -10.30 5.18 34.03
N VAL A 226 -11.40 5.84 33.67
CA VAL A 226 -12.04 6.86 34.50
C VAL A 226 -12.81 6.16 35.61
N ALA A 227 -12.62 6.62 36.85
CA ALA A 227 -13.33 6.08 38.01
C ALA A 227 -14.85 6.23 37.83
N SER A 228 -15.58 5.17 38.13
CA SER A 228 -17.02 5.05 37.89
C SER A 228 -17.68 4.20 38.98
N ASP A 229 -18.89 4.58 39.38
CA ASP A 229 -19.74 3.80 40.28
C ASP A 229 -20.49 2.67 39.54
N ILE A 230 -20.40 2.67 38.21
CA ILE A 230 -20.87 1.60 37.33
C ILE A 230 -19.70 0.66 37.13
N THR A 231 -19.84 -0.56 37.66
CA THR A 231 -18.80 -1.59 37.63
C THR A 231 -18.45 -1.99 36.20
N THR A 232 -17.19 -2.38 35.99
CA THR A 232 -16.73 -3.09 34.78
C THR A 232 -17.15 -4.57 34.78
N VAL A 233 -17.63 -5.07 35.93
CA VAL A 233 -18.15 -6.44 36.10
C VAL A 233 -19.66 -6.43 35.93
N THR A 234 -20.13 -7.21 34.97
CA THR A 234 -21.53 -7.41 34.59
C THR A 234 -22.16 -8.46 35.50
N ALA A 235 -23.26 -8.11 36.18
CA ALA A 235 -24.18 -9.14 36.63
C ALA A 235 -25.08 -9.50 35.43
N SER A 236 -25.19 -10.79 35.08
CA SER A 236 -26.09 -11.25 34.01
C SER A 236 -27.57 -10.94 34.34
N ILE A 237 -27.90 -10.88 35.63
CA ILE A 237 -29.26 -10.67 36.16
C ILE A 237 -29.20 -9.74 37.37
N GLU A 238 -30.03 -8.69 37.39
CA GLU A 238 -30.18 -7.77 38.54
C GLU A 238 -31.61 -7.81 39.09
N GLU A 239 -31.78 -7.82 40.42
CA GLU A 239 -33.11 -7.69 41.06
C GLU A 239 -33.56 -6.22 41.04
N VAL A 240 -34.76 -5.96 40.51
CA VAL A 240 -35.37 -4.63 40.46
C VAL A 240 -36.01 -4.31 41.82
N ASN A 241 -35.17 -4.05 42.81
CA ASN A 241 -35.55 -3.71 44.18
C ASN A 241 -35.47 -2.19 44.47
N GLU A 242 -35.78 -1.77 45.70
CA GLU A 242 -35.74 -0.35 46.10
C GLU A 242 -34.35 0.29 45.89
N THR A 243 -33.26 -0.45 46.12
CA THR A 243 -31.89 0.04 45.90
C THR A 243 -31.61 0.27 44.42
N PHE A 244 -32.04 -0.63 43.55
CA PHE A 244 -31.96 -0.49 42.09
C PHE A 244 -32.69 0.77 41.61
N ILE A 245 -33.90 1.00 42.13
CA ILE A 245 -34.73 2.16 41.78
C ILE A 245 -34.08 3.46 42.28
N ASN A 246 -33.64 3.50 43.53
CA ASN A 246 -33.09 4.72 44.16
C ASN A 246 -31.69 5.10 43.65
N SER A 247 -30.97 4.20 42.99
CA SER A 247 -29.60 4.41 42.47
C SER A 247 -29.55 4.87 41.00
N ASN A 248 -30.70 5.21 40.40
CA ASN A 248 -30.85 5.49 38.97
C ASN A 248 -30.33 4.34 38.07
N ARG A 249 -30.28 3.10 38.58
CA ARG A 249 -29.78 1.97 37.80
C ARG A 249 -30.65 1.68 36.58
N LYS A 250 -31.97 1.88 36.70
CA LYS A 250 -32.92 1.78 35.58
C LYS A 250 -32.60 2.73 34.43
N GLU A 251 -32.22 3.97 34.74
CA GLU A 251 -31.84 4.97 33.75
C GLU A 251 -30.59 4.54 32.97
N LYS A 252 -29.60 3.94 33.66
CA LYS A 252 -28.39 3.40 33.02
C LYS A 252 -28.71 2.26 32.04
N TRP A 253 -29.67 1.39 32.38
CA TRP A 253 -30.18 0.37 31.46
C TRP A 253 -30.87 0.98 30.24
N GLN A 254 -31.68 2.02 30.43
CA GLN A 254 -32.34 2.74 29.33
C GLN A 254 -31.33 3.46 28.43
N ASN A 255 -30.30 4.09 29.01
CA ASN A 255 -29.23 4.75 28.27
C ASN A 255 -28.45 3.74 27.43
N MET A 256 -28.13 2.55 27.98
CA MET A 256 -27.49 1.48 27.24
C MET A 256 -28.32 1.05 26.02
N CYS A 257 -29.61 0.74 26.23
CA CYS A 257 -30.52 0.34 25.15
C CYS A 257 -30.65 1.44 24.07
N THR A 258 -30.72 2.70 24.50
CA THR A 258 -30.78 3.85 23.60
C THR A 258 -29.48 3.99 22.81
N SER A 259 -28.33 3.74 23.43
CA SER A 259 -27.03 3.82 22.76
C SER A 259 -26.85 2.78 21.65
N PHE A 260 -27.42 1.58 21.78
CA PHE A 260 -27.40 0.57 20.70
C PHE A 260 -28.22 1.02 19.50
N LYS A 261 -29.42 1.55 19.73
CA LYS A 261 -30.26 2.15 18.68
C LYS A 261 -29.56 3.33 18.00
N MET A 262 -28.82 4.13 18.77
CA MET A 262 -28.01 5.21 18.21
C MET A 262 -26.88 4.66 17.33
N LEU A 263 -26.21 3.58 17.75
CA LEU A 263 -25.10 2.96 17.02
C LEU A 263 -25.51 2.45 15.62
N ASP A 264 -26.76 2.03 15.44
CA ASP A 264 -27.31 1.63 14.13
C ASP A 264 -27.34 2.79 13.13
N LYS A 265 -27.42 4.03 13.63
CA LYS A 265 -27.35 5.28 12.86
C LYS A 265 -26.03 6.02 13.01
N THR A 266 -25.03 5.39 13.62
CA THR A 266 -23.70 5.96 13.75
C THR A 266 -22.84 5.62 12.54
N ILE A 267 -22.23 6.64 11.96
CA ILE A 267 -21.27 6.52 10.86
C ILE A 267 -19.85 6.69 11.40
N PRO A 268 -18.89 5.80 11.08
CA PRO A 268 -17.52 5.94 11.53
C PRO A 268 -16.82 7.07 10.76
N VAL A 269 -16.16 7.96 11.51
CA VAL A 269 -15.37 9.07 10.98
C VAL A 269 -13.90 8.85 11.34
N LEU A 270 -13.06 8.69 10.33
CA LEU A 270 -11.62 8.50 10.49
C LEU A 270 -10.88 9.84 10.24
N PRO A 271 -10.41 10.52 11.28
CA PRO A 271 -9.44 11.61 11.12
C PRO A 271 -8.07 11.06 10.67
N THR A 272 -7.45 11.72 9.69
CA THR A 272 -6.05 11.43 9.31
C THR A 272 -5.30 12.70 8.88
N ASN A 273 -3.96 12.70 8.96
CA ASN A 273 -3.13 13.76 8.36
C ASN A 273 -2.88 13.55 6.86
N ASN A 274 -3.00 12.32 6.35
CA ASN A 274 -2.82 11.99 4.95
C ASN A 274 -3.47 10.64 4.60
N LEU A 275 -3.98 10.49 3.39
CA LEU A 275 -4.48 9.21 2.89
C LEU A 275 -3.37 8.17 2.71
N ASP A 276 -2.15 8.60 2.38
CA ASP A 276 -1.02 7.68 2.16
C ASP A 276 -0.57 6.98 3.46
N LEU A 277 -1.04 7.43 4.63
CA LEU A 277 -0.83 6.75 5.92
C LEU A 277 -1.78 5.57 6.14
N LEU A 278 -2.84 5.45 5.32
CA LEU A 278 -3.83 4.40 5.44
C LEU A 278 -3.38 3.20 4.58
N PRO A 279 -3.12 2.01 5.18
CA PRO A 279 -2.63 0.83 4.46
C PRO A 279 -3.40 0.50 3.18
N THR A 280 -4.73 0.57 3.18
CA THR A 280 -5.55 0.28 1.99
C THR A 280 -5.35 1.31 0.87
N PHE A 281 -5.13 2.60 1.18
CA PHE A 281 -4.82 3.61 0.16
C PHE A 281 -3.39 3.45 -0.36
N HIS A 282 -2.42 3.14 0.52
CA HIS A 282 -1.04 2.85 0.15
C HIS A 282 -0.95 1.65 -0.81
N LEU A 283 -1.65 0.56 -0.49
CA LEU A 283 -1.73 -0.66 -1.29
C LEU A 283 -2.68 -0.55 -2.50
N LYS A 284 -3.28 0.63 -2.74
CA LYS A 284 -4.26 0.89 -3.82
C LYS A 284 -5.52 0.02 -3.77
N GLN A 285 -5.83 -0.56 -2.62
CA GLN A 285 -7.10 -1.23 -2.35
C GLN A 285 -8.24 -0.22 -2.17
N SER A 286 -7.91 0.98 -1.69
CA SER A 286 -8.81 2.14 -1.63
C SER A 286 -8.38 3.18 -2.66
N SER A 287 -9.32 3.65 -3.49
CA SER A 287 -9.07 4.67 -4.52
C SER A 287 -10.23 5.64 -4.68
N ILE A 288 -9.92 6.88 -5.09
CA ILE A 288 -10.96 7.88 -5.40
C ILE A 288 -11.59 7.52 -6.75
N VAL A 289 -12.91 7.36 -6.76
CA VAL A 289 -13.70 7.02 -7.96
C VAL A 289 -14.46 8.21 -8.52
N ASP A 290 -14.73 9.24 -7.70
CA ASP A 290 -15.31 10.51 -8.13
C ASP A 290 -14.75 11.67 -7.30
N GLY A 291 -14.68 12.87 -7.89
CA GLY A 291 -14.07 14.06 -7.28
C GLY A 291 -12.54 13.96 -7.17
N ARG A 292 -12.00 14.28 -6.00
CA ARG A 292 -10.55 14.35 -5.75
C ARG A 292 -10.17 13.92 -4.34
N LYS A 293 -8.87 13.63 -4.15
CA LYS A 293 -8.27 13.49 -2.82
C LYS A 293 -8.35 14.81 -2.04
N ILE A 294 -8.35 14.72 -0.72
CA ILE A 294 -8.07 15.85 0.17
C ILE A 294 -6.63 16.28 -0.07
N SER A 295 -6.41 17.58 -0.31
CA SER A 295 -5.08 18.11 -0.60
C SER A 295 -4.25 18.25 0.68
N LYS A 296 -2.93 18.23 0.55
CA LYS A 296 -2.01 18.47 1.66
C LYS A 296 -2.31 19.78 2.41
N LYS A 297 -2.66 20.84 1.68
CA LYS A 297 -3.03 22.14 2.27
C LYS A 297 -4.31 22.04 3.12
N GLU A 298 -5.31 21.28 2.66
CA GLU A 298 -6.54 21.06 3.41
C GLU A 298 -6.30 20.24 4.68
N PHE A 299 -5.43 19.21 4.60
CA PHE A 299 -4.95 18.48 5.76
C PHE A 299 -4.22 19.41 6.75
N ASP A 300 -3.27 20.20 6.28
CA ASP A 300 -2.42 21.07 7.09
C ASP A 300 -3.23 22.17 7.80
N ASN A 301 -4.23 22.73 7.12
CA ASN A 301 -5.10 23.79 7.64
C ASN A 301 -6.27 23.26 8.50
N GLY A 302 -6.60 21.97 8.41
CA GLY A 302 -7.80 21.42 9.03
C GLY A 302 -9.08 21.94 8.38
N GLU A 303 -9.11 22.02 7.05
CA GLU A 303 -10.31 22.46 6.32
C GLU A 303 -11.48 21.48 6.55
N LYS A 304 -12.71 21.99 6.58
CA LYS A 304 -13.93 21.20 6.80
C LYS A 304 -14.37 20.52 5.50
N VAL A 305 -13.52 19.64 4.99
CA VAL A 305 -13.76 18.80 3.80
C VAL A 305 -13.69 17.33 4.18
N CYS A 306 -14.41 16.49 3.46
CA CYS A 306 -14.39 15.04 3.68
C CYS A 306 -14.34 14.27 2.36
N ILE A 307 -13.92 13.02 2.45
CA ILE A 307 -14.22 12.01 1.44
C ILE A 307 -15.08 10.92 2.07
N VAL A 308 -15.99 10.37 1.29
CA VAL A 308 -16.97 9.37 1.76
C VAL A 308 -16.85 8.08 0.93
N SER A 309 -17.24 6.96 1.51
CA SER A 309 -17.29 5.70 0.75
C SER A 309 -18.37 5.79 -0.35
N LYS A 310 -18.15 5.05 -1.45
CA LYS A 310 -19.09 4.94 -2.55
C LYS A 310 -20.42 4.35 -2.11
N ASP A 311 -20.39 3.40 -1.20
CA ASP A 311 -21.60 2.73 -0.69
C ASP A 311 -22.45 3.72 0.12
N PHE A 312 -21.84 4.49 1.02
CA PHE A 312 -22.52 5.54 1.78
C PHE A 312 -23.09 6.63 0.86
N ALA A 313 -22.30 7.07 -0.12
CA ALA A 313 -22.75 8.08 -1.07
C ALA A 313 -23.95 7.58 -1.90
N THR A 314 -23.91 6.32 -2.34
CA THR A 314 -24.99 5.72 -3.14
C THR A 314 -26.26 5.52 -2.31
N ALA A 315 -26.14 4.99 -1.08
CA ALA A 315 -27.27 4.76 -0.19
C ALA A 315 -28.01 6.06 0.20
N ASN A 316 -27.31 7.20 0.13
CA ASN A 316 -27.83 8.51 0.53
C ASN A 316 -27.96 9.52 -0.62
N ASN A 317 -27.74 9.10 -1.87
CA ASN A 317 -27.77 9.96 -3.06
C ASN A 317 -26.85 11.20 -2.97
N LEU A 318 -25.70 11.07 -2.29
CA LEU A 318 -24.74 12.15 -2.08
C LEU A 318 -23.82 12.34 -3.28
N LYS A 319 -23.44 13.59 -3.53
CA LYS A 319 -22.58 13.99 -4.65
C LYS A 319 -21.45 14.90 -4.18
N ILE A 320 -20.43 15.02 -5.03
CA ILE A 320 -19.34 15.98 -4.81
C ILE A 320 -19.92 17.40 -4.66
N GLY A 321 -19.52 18.07 -3.58
CA GLY A 321 -19.93 19.42 -3.25
C GLY A 321 -21.05 19.51 -2.22
N ASP A 322 -21.75 18.42 -1.93
CA ASP A 322 -22.73 18.36 -0.85
C ASP A 322 -22.05 18.56 0.52
N GLU A 323 -22.82 19.02 1.50
CA GLU A 323 -22.37 19.20 2.87
C GLU A 323 -23.09 18.22 3.80
N ILE A 324 -22.32 17.60 4.70
CA ILE A 324 -22.80 16.64 5.68
C ILE A 324 -22.55 17.21 7.07
N GLU A 325 -23.57 17.24 7.92
CA GLU A 325 -23.44 17.58 9.34
C GLU A 325 -22.90 16.38 10.13
N MET A 326 -21.85 16.60 10.93
CA MET A 326 -21.12 15.53 11.64
C MET A 326 -21.09 15.77 13.15
N PRO A 327 -22.12 15.35 13.89
CA PRO A 327 -22.15 15.39 15.35
C PRO A 327 -21.36 14.21 15.93
N LEU A 328 -20.08 14.45 16.23
CA LEU A 328 -19.16 13.48 16.83
C LEU A 328 -19.44 13.35 18.32
N TYR A 329 -19.69 12.14 18.81
CA TYR A 329 -20.08 11.90 20.21
C TYR A 329 -19.19 10.93 20.97
N PHE A 330 -18.43 10.05 20.32
CA PHE A 330 -17.38 9.27 20.99
C PHE A 330 -16.10 9.20 20.16
N ALA A 331 -14.99 8.89 20.83
CA ALA A 331 -13.69 8.58 20.26
C ALA A 331 -13.21 7.22 20.74
N ASN A 332 -12.63 6.42 19.85
CA ASN A 332 -11.98 5.17 20.17
C ASN A 332 -10.53 5.23 19.70
N TYR A 333 -9.60 5.06 20.65
CA TYR A 333 -8.15 5.09 20.45
C TYR A 333 -7.51 3.70 20.61
N ASN A 334 -8.31 2.64 20.68
CA ASN A 334 -7.86 1.25 20.79
C ASN A 334 -7.93 0.53 19.44
N GLU A 335 -9.07 0.64 18.77
CA GLU A 335 -9.43 -0.19 17.61
C GLU A 335 -9.62 0.65 16.34
N SER A 336 -9.56 -0.01 15.17
CA SER A 336 -9.92 0.63 13.90
C SER A 336 -11.44 0.55 13.66
N PRO A 337 -12.00 1.41 12.79
CA PRO A 337 -13.39 1.29 12.34
C PRO A 337 -13.75 -0.10 11.79
N GLY A 338 -12.78 -0.80 11.20
CA GLY A 338 -12.99 -2.11 10.58
C GLY A 338 -13.40 -3.22 11.54
N ILE A 339 -13.26 -3.03 12.87
CA ILE A 339 -13.70 -3.97 13.90
C ILE A 339 -15.19 -3.77 14.23
N LEU A 340 -15.59 -2.53 14.57
CA LEU A 340 -16.97 -2.23 14.97
C LEU A 340 -17.91 -2.08 13.76
N PHE A 341 -17.39 -1.60 12.63
CA PHE A 341 -18.15 -1.30 11.42
C PHE A 341 -17.70 -2.20 10.25
N GLY A 342 -17.14 -3.39 10.53
CA GLY A 342 -16.77 -4.38 9.51
C GLY A 342 -17.89 -5.38 9.19
N HIS A 343 -17.59 -6.41 8.39
CA HIS A 343 -18.55 -7.48 8.08
C HIS A 343 -18.99 -8.22 9.33
N ASP A 344 -18.03 -8.61 10.16
CA ASP A 344 -18.28 -9.29 11.41
C ASP A 344 -18.11 -8.31 12.59
N SER A 345 -19.08 -7.41 12.72
CA SER A 345 -19.06 -6.29 13.67
C SER A 345 -18.98 -6.76 15.14
N ARG A 346 -18.12 -6.12 15.95
CA ARG A 346 -18.00 -6.39 17.40
C ARG A 346 -17.89 -5.12 18.22
N LEU A 347 -18.67 -5.04 19.30
CA LEU A 347 -18.62 -3.96 20.28
C LEU A 347 -17.81 -4.38 21.51
N ASN A 348 -16.53 -4.00 21.54
CA ASN A 348 -15.59 -4.35 22.63
C ASN A 348 -15.49 -3.26 23.73
N PHE A 349 -16.30 -2.21 23.64
CA PHE A 349 -16.26 -1.07 24.54
C PHE A 349 -17.68 -0.57 24.85
N SER A 350 -17.82 0.25 25.88
CA SER A 350 -19.11 0.83 26.27
C SER A 350 -19.39 2.16 25.58
N LEU A 351 -20.64 2.35 25.17
CA LEU A 351 -21.17 3.62 24.67
C LEU A 351 -21.65 4.56 25.79
N LEU A 352 -21.43 4.18 27.05
CA LEU A 352 -21.74 4.98 28.24
C LEU A 352 -20.45 5.53 28.88
N ASN A 353 -20.54 6.79 29.31
CA ASN A 353 -19.49 7.44 30.09
C ASN A 353 -19.47 6.94 31.55
N ALA A 354 -18.55 7.46 32.36
CA ALA A 354 -18.35 7.08 33.75
C ALA A 354 -19.55 7.33 34.69
N ASN A 355 -20.51 8.16 34.28
CA ASN A 355 -21.76 8.38 35.01
C ASN A 355 -22.87 7.41 34.58
N GLY A 356 -22.70 6.72 33.44
CA GLY A 356 -23.73 5.89 32.82
C GLY A 356 -24.60 6.63 31.83
N ASP A 357 -24.20 7.83 31.43
CA ASP A 357 -24.89 8.59 30.41
C ASP A 357 -24.28 8.31 29.03
N ILE A 358 -25.10 8.46 27.99
CA ILE A 358 -24.60 8.43 26.61
C ILE A 358 -23.63 9.59 26.44
N TYR A 359 -22.52 9.35 25.72
CA TYR A 359 -21.55 10.40 25.48
C TYR A 359 -22.16 11.62 24.78
N PRO A 360 -21.91 12.85 25.26
CA PRO A 360 -22.43 14.06 24.63
C PRO A 360 -21.69 14.37 23.33
N VAL A 361 -22.32 15.11 22.42
CA VAL A 361 -21.62 15.59 21.21
C VAL A 361 -20.50 16.56 21.60
N PHE A 362 -19.25 16.25 21.22
CA PHE A 362 -18.09 17.10 21.51
C PHE A 362 -17.71 18.01 20.33
N SER A 363 -18.10 17.65 19.11
CA SER A 363 -17.87 18.44 17.89
C SER A 363 -19.05 18.25 16.94
N ASN A 364 -19.58 19.34 16.39
CA ASN A 364 -20.58 19.29 15.33
C ASN A 364 -20.33 20.39 14.29
N HIS A 365 -20.03 19.99 13.05
CA HIS A 365 -19.76 20.90 11.95
C HIS A 365 -20.24 20.30 10.63
N LYS A 366 -20.43 21.16 9.63
CA LYS A 366 -20.67 20.75 8.24
C LYS A 366 -19.36 20.51 7.51
N TYR A 367 -19.26 19.38 6.83
CA TYR A 367 -18.12 19.00 6.00
C TYR A 367 -18.54 18.87 4.55
N LYS A 368 -17.78 19.52 3.66
CA LYS A 368 -18.02 19.44 2.22
C LYS A 368 -17.39 18.20 1.61
N ILE A 369 -18.16 17.41 0.86
CA ILE A 369 -17.66 16.23 0.14
C ILE A 369 -16.80 16.70 -1.04
N VAL A 370 -15.51 16.34 -1.02
CA VAL A 370 -14.56 16.65 -2.12
C VAL A 370 -14.19 15.43 -2.96
N GLY A 371 -14.49 14.23 -2.47
CA GLY A 371 -14.21 12.98 -3.16
C GLY A 371 -15.08 11.83 -2.65
N ILE A 372 -15.29 10.85 -3.50
CA ILE A 372 -15.93 9.57 -3.18
C ILE A 372 -14.89 8.47 -3.45
N TYR A 373 -14.68 7.60 -2.48
CA TYR A 373 -13.71 6.51 -2.60
C TYR A 373 -14.39 5.14 -2.62
N TYR A 374 -13.74 4.18 -3.26
CA TYR A 374 -14.15 2.78 -3.25
C TYR A 374 -13.02 1.93 -2.68
N THR A 375 -13.39 0.96 -1.85
CA THR A 375 -12.47 -0.01 -1.27
C THR A 375 -12.81 -1.39 -1.80
N THR A 376 -11.84 -2.06 -2.40
CA THR A 376 -12.04 -3.38 -3.05
C THR A 376 -12.24 -4.52 -2.05
N LYS A 377 -11.80 -4.33 -0.80
CA LYS A 377 -11.83 -5.35 0.25
C LYS A 377 -12.63 -4.85 1.44
N VAL A 378 -13.73 -5.53 1.75
CA VAL A 378 -14.45 -5.32 3.00
C VAL A 378 -13.94 -6.32 4.05
N THR A 379 -13.76 -5.86 5.28
CA THR A 379 -13.06 -6.57 6.36
C THR A 379 -13.86 -7.75 6.90
N SER A 380 -13.19 -8.87 7.17
CA SER A 380 -13.69 -9.95 8.03
C SER A 380 -12.92 -9.92 9.37
N ILE A 381 -13.42 -10.56 10.43
CA ILE A 381 -12.70 -10.60 11.74
C ILE A 381 -11.25 -11.08 11.61
N ASN A 382 -10.98 -12.01 10.70
CA ASN A 382 -9.64 -12.61 10.56
C ASN A 382 -8.72 -11.81 9.63
N ASP A 383 -9.22 -10.75 9.02
CA ASP A 383 -8.54 -9.94 8.01
C ASP A 383 -9.06 -8.50 8.07
N THR A 384 -8.94 -7.92 9.26
CA THR A 384 -9.35 -6.54 9.56
C THR A 384 -8.36 -5.55 8.96
N THR A 385 -8.89 -4.41 8.51
CA THR A 385 -8.10 -3.27 8.01
C THR A 385 -8.46 -2.03 8.81
N GLU A 386 -7.84 -0.90 8.48
CA GLU A 386 -8.22 0.40 9.03
C GLU A 386 -9.57 0.92 8.55
N MET A 387 -10.24 0.23 7.61
CA MET A 387 -11.47 0.66 6.96
C MET A 387 -12.71 -0.08 7.48
N GLY A 388 -13.79 0.65 7.77
CA GLY A 388 -15.13 0.12 8.02
C GLY A 388 -16.14 0.51 6.93
N TYR A 389 -17.33 -0.08 6.98
CA TYR A 389 -18.48 0.31 6.16
C TYR A 389 -18.85 1.77 6.38
N ASP A 390 -19.35 2.40 5.31
CA ASP A 390 -19.83 3.79 5.29
C ASP A 390 -18.85 4.86 5.78
N GLN A 391 -17.58 4.50 5.97
CA GLN A 391 -16.62 5.36 6.63
C GLN A 391 -16.41 6.69 5.90
N ILE A 392 -16.29 7.73 6.70
CA ILE A 392 -15.99 9.09 6.25
C ILE A 392 -14.58 9.43 6.71
N ILE A 393 -13.76 9.99 5.82
CA ILE A 393 -12.39 10.42 6.15
C ILE A 393 -12.31 11.94 6.13
N ILE A 394 -11.74 12.51 7.20
CA ILE A 394 -11.60 13.96 7.39
C ILE A 394 -10.15 14.34 7.76
N PRO A 395 -9.74 15.60 7.57
CA PRO A 395 -8.51 16.11 8.15
C PRO A 395 -8.55 16.03 9.68
N SER A 396 -7.54 15.41 10.30
CA SER A 396 -7.43 15.32 11.77
C SER A 396 -7.53 16.71 12.44
N LYS A 397 -6.80 17.70 11.90
CA LYS A 397 -6.78 19.10 12.38
C LYS A 397 -8.11 19.86 12.20
N SER A 398 -9.08 19.28 11.49
CA SER A 398 -10.39 19.90 11.34
C SER A 398 -11.19 19.84 12.64
N VAL A 399 -10.97 18.83 13.49
CA VAL A 399 -11.59 18.72 14.82
C VAL A 399 -10.72 19.49 15.82
N LYS A 400 -11.22 20.60 16.35
CA LYS A 400 -10.47 21.50 17.26
C LYS A 400 -10.91 21.36 18.71
N GLU A 401 -12.13 20.87 18.88
CA GLU A 401 -12.75 20.57 20.15
C GLU A 401 -12.09 19.36 20.80
N SER A 402 -12.07 19.35 22.13
CA SER A 402 -11.44 18.28 22.90
C SER A 402 -12.41 17.13 23.13
N ASP A 403 -11.99 15.92 22.78
CA ASP A 403 -12.71 14.66 23.01
C ASP A 403 -12.37 13.98 24.35
N LYS A 404 -11.54 14.61 25.19
CA LYS A 404 -11.09 14.08 26.51
C LYS A 404 -12.15 13.42 27.41
N ASN A 405 -13.43 13.79 27.27
CA ASN A 405 -14.56 13.26 28.06
C ASN A 405 -15.43 12.26 27.26
N ASN A 406 -14.96 11.88 26.08
CA ASN A 406 -15.66 11.12 25.05
C ASN A 406 -14.83 9.93 24.55
N ILE A 407 -13.69 9.66 25.18
CA ILE A 407 -12.84 8.51 24.86
C ILE A 407 -13.51 7.27 25.44
N ALA A 408 -14.20 6.54 24.57
CA ALA A 408 -14.93 5.33 24.91
C ALA A 408 -14.02 4.12 25.08
N ASP A 409 -12.85 4.14 24.43
CA ASP A 409 -11.82 3.14 24.61
C ASP A 409 -10.43 3.68 24.23
N TYR A 410 -9.39 3.13 24.84
CA TYR A 410 -8.01 3.54 24.61
C TYR A 410 -7.05 2.37 24.78
N GLY A 411 -6.25 2.07 23.76
CA GLY A 411 -5.34 0.93 23.80
C GLY A 411 -3.98 1.17 23.19
N VAL A 412 -3.30 0.08 22.86
CA VAL A 412 -1.92 0.09 22.33
C VAL A 412 -1.87 0.50 20.86
N MET A 413 -0.66 0.66 20.31
CA MET A 413 -0.49 0.83 18.87
C MET A 413 -0.77 -0.50 18.15
N SER A 414 -1.55 -0.46 17.07
CA SER A 414 -1.82 -1.60 16.19
C SER A 414 -1.52 -1.25 14.73
N ASN A 415 -1.37 -2.27 13.87
CA ASN A 415 -1.02 -2.06 12.46
C ASN A 415 -2.12 -1.28 11.70
N GLU A 416 -3.35 -1.32 12.20
CA GLU A 416 -4.53 -0.68 11.64
C GLU A 416 -4.67 0.78 12.12
N THR A 417 -4.17 1.08 13.32
CA THR A 417 -4.34 2.41 13.96
C THR A 417 -3.10 3.29 13.84
N THR A 418 -1.92 2.71 13.69
CA THR A 418 -0.64 3.44 13.79
C THR A 418 0.26 3.23 12.59
N SER A 419 0.66 4.33 11.94
CA SER A 419 1.56 4.30 10.79
C SER A 419 2.35 5.59 10.59
N PHE A 420 3.40 5.52 9.77
CA PHE A 420 4.24 6.64 9.33
C PHE A 420 4.87 6.37 7.96
N ILE A 421 5.46 7.40 7.33
CA ILE A 421 6.18 7.26 6.05
C ILE A 421 7.63 7.70 6.21
N ILE A 422 8.55 6.86 5.73
CA ILE A 422 9.98 7.16 5.64
C ILE A 422 10.44 7.24 4.17
N PRO A 423 11.60 7.85 3.89
CA PRO A 423 12.18 7.87 2.56
C PRO A 423 12.51 6.46 2.06
N ASN A 424 12.31 6.22 0.76
CA ASN A 424 12.58 4.93 0.15
C ASN A 424 14.06 4.51 0.32
N GLY A 425 14.29 3.22 0.59
CA GLY A 425 15.63 2.67 0.78
C GLY A 425 16.28 2.99 2.13
N THR A 426 15.55 3.59 3.09
CA THR A 426 16.08 3.91 4.44
C THR A 426 15.61 2.93 5.53
N ILE A 427 14.96 1.82 5.16
CA ILE A 427 14.42 0.82 6.11
C ILE A 427 15.48 0.30 7.07
N GLU A 428 16.64 -0.14 6.56
CA GLU A 428 17.72 -0.69 7.38
C GLU A 428 18.31 0.35 8.34
N GLU A 429 18.50 1.59 7.87
CA GLU A 429 18.97 2.70 8.69
C GLU A 429 17.98 3.01 9.81
N TYR A 430 16.69 3.08 9.48
CA TYR A 430 15.62 3.29 10.45
C TYR A 430 15.63 2.19 11.51
N GLN A 431 15.62 0.91 11.11
CA GLN A 431 15.60 -0.23 12.02
C GLN A 431 16.82 -0.26 12.95
N ASN A 432 18.02 0.03 12.42
CA ASN A 432 19.24 0.11 13.22
C ASN A 432 19.20 1.25 14.24
N ASN A 433 18.59 2.39 13.91
CA ASN A 433 18.46 3.50 14.85
C ASN A 433 17.35 3.25 15.88
N PHE A 434 16.22 2.70 15.43
CA PHE A 434 15.10 2.35 16.30
C PHE A 434 15.46 1.29 17.34
N SER A 435 16.20 0.25 16.96
CA SER A 435 16.62 -0.83 17.88
C SER A 435 17.53 -0.39 19.03
N LYS A 436 18.10 0.82 18.97
CA LYS A 436 18.91 1.41 20.04
C LYS A 436 18.07 2.15 21.10
N LEU A 437 16.80 2.42 20.81
CA LEU A 437 15.90 3.12 21.72
C LEU A 437 15.39 2.19 22.81
N ASP A 438 15.17 2.76 23.98
CA ASP A 438 14.50 2.06 25.08
C ASP A 438 13.10 1.63 24.65
N LYS A 439 12.64 0.46 25.09
CA LYS A 439 11.34 -0.17 24.73
C LYS A 439 11.12 -0.50 23.24
N SER A 440 12.12 -0.34 22.37
CA SER A 440 12.00 -0.67 20.94
C SER A 440 11.65 -2.16 20.69
N SER A 441 12.12 -3.06 21.56
CA SER A 441 11.81 -4.50 21.50
C SER A 441 10.34 -4.85 21.74
N LEU A 442 9.59 -3.94 22.35
CA LEU A 442 8.16 -4.10 22.62
C LEU A 442 7.30 -3.71 21.40
N LEU A 443 7.90 -3.13 20.36
CA LEU A 443 7.19 -2.72 19.15
C LEU A 443 7.68 -3.52 17.95
N LYS A 444 6.73 -4.03 17.18
CA LYS A 444 6.94 -4.62 15.87
C LYS A 444 6.58 -3.57 14.81
N ILE A 445 7.54 -3.24 13.95
CA ILE A 445 7.32 -2.33 12.83
C ILE A 445 7.38 -3.13 11.54
N THR A 446 6.33 -3.02 10.73
CA THR A 446 6.24 -3.67 9.41
C THR A 446 6.38 -2.60 8.33
N PHE A 447 7.31 -2.78 7.40
CA PHE A 447 7.55 -1.84 6.30
C PHE A 447 7.01 -2.40 4.99
N ASP A 448 6.32 -1.57 4.23
CA ASP A 448 5.90 -1.82 2.86
C ASP A 448 6.41 -0.69 1.96
N ASP A 449 7.34 -1.03 1.06
CA ASP A 449 7.96 -0.09 0.11
C ASP A 449 7.41 -0.25 -1.31
N MET A 450 6.27 -0.92 -1.48
CA MET A 450 5.67 -1.27 -2.77
C MET A 450 6.65 -2.01 -3.72
N GLY A 451 7.63 -2.74 -3.16
CA GLY A 451 8.66 -3.45 -3.91
C GLY A 451 9.82 -2.57 -4.39
N TYR A 452 9.94 -1.34 -3.91
CA TYR A 452 11.00 -0.40 -4.29
C TYR A 452 12.40 -1.01 -4.18
N THR A 453 12.72 -1.65 -3.04
CA THR A 453 14.06 -2.22 -2.80
C THR A 453 14.41 -3.27 -3.85
N GLN A 454 13.46 -4.15 -4.17
CA GLN A 454 13.66 -5.19 -5.18
C GLN A 454 13.74 -4.62 -6.59
N MET A 455 12.87 -3.67 -6.95
CA MET A 455 12.92 -3.00 -8.24
C MET A 455 14.23 -2.23 -8.43
N LYS A 456 14.66 -1.45 -7.43
CA LYS A 456 15.90 -0.69 -7.46
C LYS A 456 17.10 -1.59 -7.69
N HIS A 457 17.22 -2.67 -6.91
CA HIS A 457 18.31 -3.63 -7.07
C HIS A 457 18.36 -4.25 -8.48
N ASN A 458 17.20 -4.64 -9.02
CA ASN A 458 17.11 -5.20 -10.38
C ASN A 458 17.50 -4.17 -11.46
N LEU A 459 17.07 -2.92 -11.31
CA LEU A 459 17.40 -1.84 -12.24
C LEU A 459 18.87 -1.41 -12.15
N GLU A 460 19.47 -1.45 -10.97
CA GLU A 460 20.91 -1.22 -10.78
C GLU A 460 21.73 -2.32 -11.46
N ASN A 461 21.35 -3.60 -11.31
CA ASN A 461 22.00 -4.70 -12.02
C ASN A 461 21.86 -4.58 -13.55
N ALA A 462 20.68 -4.13 -14.02
CA ALA A 462 20.46 -3.83 -15.44
C ALA A 462 21.37 -2.69 -15.92
N LYS A 463 21.53 -1.64 -15.12
CA LYS A 463 22.44 -0.52 -15.37
C LYS A 463 23.91 -0.96 -15.42
N GLU A 464 24.34 -1.83 -14.53
CA GLU A 464 25.69 -2.41 -14.55
C GLU A 464 25.94 -3.25 -15.82
N SER A 465 24.98 -4.10 -16.19
CA SER A 465 25.03 -4.89 -17.43
C SER A 465 25.12 -3.99 -18.67
N ALA A 466 24.38 -2.87 -18.67
CA ALA A 466 24.42 -1.87 -19.73
C ALA A 466 25.81 -1.20 -19.85
N TYR A 467 26.47 -0.91 -18.74
CA TYR A 467 27.85 -0.39 -18.75
C TYR A 467 28.84 -1.40 -19.34
N ILE A 468 28.72 -2.68 -18.99
CA ILE A 468 29.56 -3.75 -19.55
C ILE A 468 29.37 -3.84 -21.06
N LEU A 469 28.12 -3.78 -21.54
CA LEU A 469 27.82 -3.85 -22.97
C LEU A 469 28.36 -2.66 -23.75
N CYS A 470 28.22 -1.45 -23.20
CA CYS A 470 28.81 -0.23 -23.75
C CYS A 470 30.35 -0.33 -23.80
N ALA A 471 30.99 -0.75 -22.71
CA ALA A 471 32.43 -0.92 -22.63
C ALA A 471 32.94 -1.94 -23.65
N ALA A 472 32.27 -3.09 -23.78
CA ALA A 472 32.57 -4.09 -24.80
C ALA A 472 32.43 -3.50 -26.21
N GLY A 473 31.36 -2.75 -26.49
CA GLY A 473 31.16 -2.06 -27.76
C GLY A 473 32.30 -1.08 -28.11
N ILE A 474 32.78 -0.32 -27.12
CA ILE A 474 33.93 0.60 -27.26
C ILE A 474 35.23 -0.19 -27.51
N ILE A 475 35.49 -1.27 -26.77
CA ILE A 475 36.68 -2.10 -26.96
C ILE A 475 36.69 -2.71 -28.37
N VAL A 476 35.55 -3.22 -28.84
CA VAL A 476 35.40 -3.73 -30.21
C VAL A 476 35.64 -2.61 -31.23
N THR A 477 35.16 -1.38 -30.98
CA THR A 477 35.45 -0.20 -31.82
C THR A 477 36.94 0.09 -31.89
N MET A 478 37.66 0.02 -30.77
CA MET A 478 39.11 0.22 -30.73
C MET A 478 39.86 -0.84 -31.53
N ILE A 479 39.45 -2.11 -31.42
CA ILE A 479 40.01 -3.22 -32.22
C ILE A 479 39.76 -2.98 -33.71
N ILE A 480 38.56 -2.54 -34.09
CA ILE A 480 38.21 -2.18 -35.47
C ILE A 480 39.16 -1.08 -35.96
N ILE A 481 39.34 0.00 -35.20
CA ILE A 481 40.24 1.10 -35.56
C ILE A 481 41.67 0.58 -35.78
N LEU A 482 42.21 -0.25 -34.87
CA LEU A 482 43.55 -0.84 -35.01
C LEU A 482 43.65 -1.74 -36.25
N MET A 483 42.64 -2.58 -36.52
CA MET A 483 42.59 -3.42 -37.72
C MET A 483 42.55 -2.58 -38.98
N VAL A 484 41.75 -1.50 -39.01
CA VAL A 484 41.67 -0.61 -40.16
C VAL A 484 43.02 0.07 -40.40
N LEU A 485 43.65 0.62 -39.36
CA LEU A 485 44.99 1.18 -39.44
C LEU A 485 46.01 0.18 -40.02
N TYR A 486 45.99 -1.06 -39.53
CA TYR A 486 46.93 -2.08 -39.98
C TYR A 486 46.67 -2.53 -41.44
N PHE A 487 45.44 -2.92 -41.77
CA PHE A 487 45.13 -3.49 -43.09
C PHE A 487 45.03 -2.46 -44.21
N TYR A 488 44.54 -1.25 -43.92
CA TYR A 488 44.25 -0.25 -44.96
C TYR A 488 45.29 0.84 -45.04
N VAL A 489 45.92 1.19 -43.92
CA VAL A 489 46.94 2.23 -43.93
C VAL A 489 48.33 1.63 -44.11
N ILE A 490 48.71 0.64 -43.28
CA ILE A 490 50.06 0.07 -43.31
C ILE A 490 50.27 -0.87 -44.52
N LYS A 491 49.35 -1.82 -44.79
CA LYS A 491 49.54 -2.79 -45.88
C LYS A 491 49.34 -2.24 -47.29
N GLN A 492 48.67 -1.09 -47.45
CA GLN A 492 48.51 -0.44 -48.76
C GLN A 492 49.61 0.59 -49.08
N LYS A 493 50.58 0.82 -48.18
CA LYS A 493 51.71 1.75 -48.37
C LYS A 493 52.38 1.63 -49.74
N ARG A 494 52.68 0.39 -50.17
CA ARG A 494 53.33 0.12 -51.47
C ARG A 494 52.48 0.59 -52.65
N GLN A 495 51.16 0.38 -52.60
CA GLN A 495 50.26 0.81 -53.67
C GLN A 495 50.15 2.33 -53.73
N ILE A 496 50.14 3.00 -52.57
CA ILE A 496 50.13 4.47 -52.47
C ILE A 496 51.43 5.06 -53.03
N ALA A 497 52.57 4.44 -52.74
CA ALA A 497 53.87 4.86 -53.27
C ALA A 497 53.92 4.71 -54.80
N ILE A 498 53.41 3.60 -55.36
CA ILE A 498 53.31 3.37 -56.81
C ILE A 498 52.38 4.40 -57.46
N LEU A 499 51.19 4.64 -56.89
CA LEU A 499 50.24 5.65 -57.39
C LEU A 499 50.86 7.06 -57.39
N ARG A 500 51.60 7.44 -56.33
CA ARG A 500 52.31 8.72 -56.27
C ARG A 500 53.44 8.80 -57.30
N ALA A 501 54.18 7.72 -57.54
CA ALA A 501 55.23 7.65 -58.56
C ALA A 501 54.68 7.80 -59.99
N LEU A 502 53.43 7.36 -60.21
CA LEU A 502 52.68 7.52 -61.47
C LEU A 502 52.05 8.91 -61.64
N GLY A 503 52.33 9.87 -60.74
CA GLY A 503 51.90 11.26 -60.87
C GLY A 503 50.49 11.57 -60.34
N THR A 504 49.87 10.67 -59.57
CA THR A 504 48.57 10.98 -58.94
C THR A 504 48.71 12.00 -57.80
N SER A 505 47.74 12.92 -57.72
CA SER A 505 47.73 13.96 -56.68
C SER A 505 47.45 13.39 -55.29
N LYS A 506 47.95 14.03 -54.23
CA LYS A 506 47.72 13.62 -52.82
C LYS A 506 46.23 13.44 -52.49
N ARG A 507 45.36 14.29 -53.07
CA ARG A 507 43.90 14.22 -52.90
C ARG A 507 43.28 12.99 -53.57
N GLN A 508 43.78 12.58 -54.74
CA GLN A 508 43.27 11.40 -55.44
C GLN A 508 43.67 10.10 -54.73
N CYS A 509 44.88 10.01 -54.18
CA CYS A 509 45.26 8.89 -53.31
C CYS A 509 44.38 8.81 -52.06
N TYR A 510 44.09 9.96 -51.45
CA TYR A 510 43.24 10.04 -50.27
C TYR A 510 41.82 9.52 -50.53
N LEU A 511 41.18 9.96 -51.61
CA LEU A 511 39.85 9.51 -52.01
C LEU A 511 39.85 8.03 -52.39
N PHE A 512 40.92 7.53 -53.01
CA PHE A 512 41.03 6.12 -53.39
C PHE A 512 41.01 5.18 -52.17
N ILE A 513 41.82 5.48 -51.15
CA ILE A 513 41.89 4.68 -49.90
C ILE A 513 40.57 4.76 -49.12
N LEU A 514 40.05 5.99 -48.97
CA LEU A 514 38.86 6.24 -48.15
C LEU A 514 37.59 5.66 -48.79
N SER A 515 37.45 5.77 -50.12
CA SER A 515 36.24 5.30 -50.84
C SER A 515 35.98 3.80 -50.70
N GLY A 516 37.04 3.00 -50.52
CA GLY A 516 36.93 1.56 -50.38
C GLY A 516 36.32 1.10 -49.05
N LEU A 517 36.55 1.87 -47.98
CA LEU A 517 36.18 1.50 -46.60
C LEU A 517 34.90 2.19 -46.12
N VAL A 518 34.67 3.44 -46.55
CA VAL A 518 33.52 4.26 -46.15
C VAL A 518 32.19 3.54 -46.34
N LEU A 519 31.98 2.90 -47.50
CA LEU A 519 30.72 2.23 -47.81
C LEU A 519 30.42 1.09 -46.82
N TRP A 520 31.43 0.29 -46.49
CA TRP A 520 31.30 -0.84 -45.57
C TRP A 520 31.08 -0.39 -44.12
N VAL A 521 31.77 0.67 -43.68
CA VAL A 521 31.59 1.22 -42.34
C VAL A 521 30.20 1.82 -42.19
N ILE A 522 29.74 2.63 -43.15
CA ILE A 522 28.38 3.20 -43.12
C ILE A 522 27.33 2.10 -43.13
N MET A 523 27.43 1.15 -44.06
CA MET A 523 26.45 0.06 -44.18
C MET A 523 26.42 -0.81 -42.92
N GLY A 524 27.58 -1.17 -42.38
CA GLY A 524 27.68 -2.00 -41.18
C GLY A 524 27.15 -1.29 -39.93
N SER A 525 27.45 0.00 -39.78
CA SER A 525 26.96 0.79 -38.66
C SER A 525 25.44 0.99 -38.72
N ILE A 526 24.87 1.26 -39.91
CA ILE A 526 23.42 1.39 -40.08
C ILE A 526 22.72 0.06 -39.77
N ILE A 527 23.19 -1.05 -40.35
CA ILE A 527 22.60 -2.38 -40.12
C ILE A 527 22.70 -2.75 -38.64
N GLY A 528 23.87 -2.60 -38.02
CA GLY A 528 24.04 -2.90 -36.60
C GLY A 528 23.19 -2.01 -35.70
N SER A 529 23.00 -0.74 -36.04
CA SER A 529 22.13 0.15 -35.26
C SER A 529 20.65 -0.19 -35.42
N ALA A 530 20.22 -0.62 -36.61
CA ALA A 530 18.87 -1.10 -36.84
C ALA A 530 18.58 -2.41 -36.09
N ILE A 531 19.54 -3.36 -36.10
CA ILE A 531 19.44 -4.61 -35.33
C ILE A 531 19.41 -4.30 -33.83
N GLY A 532 20.31 -3.45 -33.34
CA GLY A 532 20.37 -3.07 -31.93
C GLY A 532 19.08 -2.38 -31.47
N PHE A 533 18.49 -1.52 -32.31
CA PHE A 533 17.20 -0.89 -32.04
C PHE A 533 16.06 -1.92 -31.99
N GLY A 534 16.03 -2.87 -32.93
CA GLY A 534 15.07 -3.96 -32.93
C GLY A 534 15.14 -4.79 -31.65
N LEU A 535 16.34 -5.21 -31.23
CA LEU A 535 16.55 -5.98 -30.00
C LEU A 535 16.14 -5.20 -28.75
N ALA A 536 16.46 -3.91 -28.70
CA ALA A 536 16.16 -3.08 -27.55
C ALA A 536 14.66 -2.85 -27.38
N THR A 537 13.94 -2.61 -28.49
CA THR A 537 12.48 -2.41 -28.47
C THR A 537 11.71 -3.70 -28.20
N THR A 538 12.20 -4.86 -28.69
CA THR A 538 11.59 -6.15 -28.34
C THR A 538 11.79 -6.50 -26.86
N ASN A 539 12.95 -6.19 -26.28
CA ASN A 539 13.20 -6.43 -24.87
C ASN A 539 12.28 -5.58 -23.97
N ASP A 540 12.02 -4.31 -24.33
CA ASP A 540 11.06 -3.48 -23.60
C ASP A 540 9.63 -4.08 -23.65
N SER A 541 9.22 -4.66 -24.79
CA SER A 541 7.89 -5.28 -24.92
C SER A 541 7.72 -6.59 -24.14
N TYR A 542 8.79 -7.36 -23.94
CA TYR A 542 8.76 -8.58 -23.12
C TYR A 542 8.94 -8.31 -21.62
N GLN A 543 9.70 -7.27 -21.26
CA GLN A 543 9.94 -6.89 -19.86
C GLN A 543 8.73 -6.17 -19.25
N ASN A 544 7.99 -5.35 -20.01
CA ASN A 544 6.75 -4.72 -19.52
C ASN A 544 5.64 -5.73 -19.15
N ASN A 545 5.64 -6.93 -19.74
CA ASN A 545 4.70 -8.00 -19.38
C ASN A 545 5.18 -8.89 -18.21
N SER A 546 6.44 -8.74 -17.77
CA SER A 546 7.04 -9.61 -16.74
C SER A 546 7.56 -8.86 -15.52
N TYR A 547 7.67 -7.53 -15.59
CA TYR A 547 7.97 -6.66 -14.45
C TYR A 547 6.75 -5.82 -14.11
N PHE A 548 6.10 -6.20 -13.02
CA PHE A 548 5.12 -5.39 -12.28
C PHE A 548 3.80 -5.11 -13.00
N SER A 549 2.92 -6.11 -13.07
CA SER A 549 1.53 -5.81 -12.74
C SER A 549 1.44 -5.64 -11.22
N TYR A 550 0.84 -4.54 -10.76
CA TYR A 550 0.40 -4.39 -9.37
C TYR A 550 -0.63 -5.49 -8.96
N GLU A 551 -0.95 -6.43 -9.84
CA GLU A 551 -1.91 -7.53 -9.66
C GLU A 551 -1.40 -8.70 -8.83
N TYR A 552 -0.08 -8.88 -8.63
CA TYR A 552 0.38 -10.06 -7.89
C TYR A 552 0.07 -10.04 -6.38
N SER A 553 -0.32 -8.89 -5.83
CA SER A 553 -0.90 -8.80 -4.48
C SER A 553 -2.44 -8.95 -4.46
N LEU A 554 -3.07 -9.18 -5.63
CA LEU A 554 -4.51 -9.34 -5.83
C LEU A 554 -4.86 -10.78 -6.25
N LEU A 555 -4.13 -11.80 -5.79
CA LEU A 555 -4.54 -13.20 -5.97
C LEU A 555 -5.71 -13.54 -5.03
N ASN A 556 -6.86 -12.93 -5.30
CA ASN A 556 -8.19 -13.53 -5.31
C ASN A 556 -9.18 -12.50 -5.91
N TYR A 557 -9.83 -12.93 -6.99
CA TYR A 557 -11.13 -12.50 -7.52
C TYR A 557 -11.17 -11.72 -8.86
N ASP A 558 -11.73 -12.45 -9.82
CA ASP A 558 -12.43 -12.19 -11.09
C ASP A 558 -11.83 -11.33 -12.23
N GLU A 559 -11.59 -12.07 -13.32
CA GLU A 559 -11.50 -11.65 -14.72
C GLU A 559 -12.74 -10.84 -15.10
N ASP A 560 -12.62 -9.51 -15.15
CA ASP A 560 -13.34 -8.63 -16.11
C ASP A 560 -13.03 -7.17 -15.78
N ASN A 561 -11.79 -6.75 -16.05
CA ASN A 561 -11.50 -5.34 -16.34
C ASN A 561 -10.20 -5.23 -17.13
N GLU A 562 -10.32 -4.88 -18.41
CA GLU A 562 -9.21 -4.45 -19.24
C GLU A 562 -8.60 -3.17 -18.66
N ASN A 563 -7.62 -3.32 -17.78
CA ASN A 563 -6.86 -2.18 -17.28
C ASN A 563 -5.82 -1.73 -18.30
N GLU A 564 -5.83 -0.42 -18.51
CA GLU A 564 -5.06 0.36 -19.47
C GLU A 564 -3.55 0.09 -19.32
N ILE A 565 -2.99 -0.62 -20.30
CA ILE A 565 -1.53 -0.81 -20.43
C ILE A 565 -0.90 0.58 -20.53
N ILE A 566 -0.12 0.96 -19.51
CA ILE A 566 0.67 2.19 -19.51
C ILE A 566 1.60 2.14 -20.74
N LYS A 567 1.22 2.89 -21.77
CA LYS A 567 2.04 3.07 -22.98
C LYS A 567 3.33 3.78 -22.58
N PRO A 568 4.50 3.37 -23.10
CA PRO A 568 5.74 4.10 -22.85
C PRO A 568 5.55 5.55 -23.33
N GLY A 569 5.71 6.52 -22.43
CA GLY A 569 5.51 7.93 -22.75
C GLY A 569 6.37 8.38 -23.94
N ASP A 570 5.81 9.23 -24.80
CA ASP A 570 6.36 9.68 -26.10
C ASP A 570 7.85 10.10 -26.04
N ASP A 571 8.31 10.62 -24.90
CA ASP A 571 9.70 11.01 -24.68
C ASP A 571 10.71 9.86 -24.72
N LEU A 572 10.33 8.64 -24.28
CA LEU A 572 11.24 7.49 -24.26
C LEU A 572 11.52 7.01 -25.68
N GLN A 573 10.49 6.84 -26.51
CA GLN A 573 10.67 6.43 -27.91
C GLN A 573 11.51 7.44 -28.70
N LEU A 574 11.33 8.74 -28.44
CA LEU A 574 12.14 9.77 -29.06
C LEU A 574 13.61 9.66 -28.68
N SER A 575 13.93 9.32 -27.42
CA SER A 575 15.31 9.11 -26.96
C SER A 575 15.97 7.88 -27.63
N LEU A 576 15.22 6.78 -27.78
CA LEU A 576 15.66 5.56 -28.42
C LEU A 576 15.99 5.76 -29.91
N VAL A 577 15.11 6.46 -30.62
CA VAL A 577 15.30 6.80 -32.04
C VAL A 577 16.53 7.69 -32.22
N LYS A 578 16.72 8.69 -31.35
CA LYS A 578 17.90 9.57 -31.40
C LYS A 578 19.20 8.79 -31.25
N ILE A 579 19.27 7.82 -30.34
CA ILE A 579 20.47 6.99 -30.13
C ILE A 579 20.72 6.11 -31.33
N SER A 580 19.70 5.43 -31.86
CA SER A 580 19.84 4.58 -33.04
C SER A 580 20.36 5.37 -34.26
N ILE A 581 20.01 6.65 -34.38
CA ILE A 581 20.51 7.53 -35.45
C ILE A 581 21.91 8.09 -35.15
N LEU A 582 22.22 8.43 -33.90
CA LEU A 582 23.48 9.06 -33.52
C LEU A 582 24.65 8.07 -33.46
N THR A 583 24.40 6.84 -33.00
CA THR A 583 25.40 5.78 -32.87
C THR A 583 26.13 5.47 -34.18
N PRO A 584 25.47 5.30 -35.34
CA PRO A 584 26.18 5.05 -36.60
C PRO A 584 26.97 6.29 -37.06
N VAL A 585 26.51 7.50 -36.77
CA VAL A 585 27.25 8.74 -37.09
C VAL A 585 28.54 8.84 -36.26
N ILE A 586 28.48 8.56 -34.96
CA ILE A 586 29.66 8.58 -34.08
C ILE A 586 30.63 7.45 -34.43
N LEU A 587 30.13 6.24 -34.68
CA LEU A 587 30.95 5.08 -35.00
C LEU A 587 31.65 5.25 -36.36
N THR A 588 30.91 5.67 -37.40
CA THR A 588 31.49 5.98 -38.71
C THR A 588 32.47 7.15 -38.62
N GLY A 589 32.09 8.22 -37.93
CA GLY A 589 32.91 9.41 -37.75
C GLY A 589 34.24 9.11 -37.06
N SER A 590 34.23 8.33 -35.97
CA SER A 590 35.44 7.96 -35.23
C SER A 590 36.40 7.08 -36.04
N ILE A 591 35.89 6.05 -36.72
CA ILE A 591 36.69 5.17 -37.57
C ILE A 591 37.30 5.98 -38.73
N LEU A 592 36.49 6.78 -39.42
CA LEU A 592 36.97 7.59 -40.53
C LEU A 592 37.98 8.62 -40.05
N PHE A 593 37.71 9.36 -38.97
CA PHE A 593 38.60 10.37 -38.42
C PHE A 593 40.01 9.82 -38.14
N VAL A 594 40.11 8.65 -37.50
CA VAL A 594 41.40 8.01 -37.24
C VAL A 594 42.09 7.59 -38.54
N CYS A 595 41.34 7.08 -39.52
CA CYS A 595 41.87 6.78 -40.85
C CYS A 595 42.40 8.03 -41.57
N LEU A 596 41.69 9.14 -41.48
CA LEU A 596 42.07 10.43 -42.07
C LEU A 596 43.41 10.91 -41.48
N ILE A 597 43.54 10.90 -40.14
CA ILE A 597 44.77 11.29 -39.44
C ILE A 597 45.95 10.41 -39.87
N ALA A 598 45.77 9.09 -39.84
CA ALA A 598 46.83 8.16 -40.19
C ALA A 598 47.26 8.32 -41.64
N THR A 599 46.31 8.41 -42.57
CA THR A 599 46.59 8.59 -44.01
C THR A 599 47.29 9.92 -44.27
N ASN A 600 46.89 11.00 -43.59
CA ASN A 600 47.54 12.31 -43.71
C ASN A 600 48.99 12.30 -43.20
N LYS A 601 49.27 11.58 -42.10
CA LYS A 601 50.63 11.39 -41.59
C LYS A 601 51.52 10.73 -42.64
N TYR A 602 51.06 9.64 -43.26
CA TYR A 602 51.84 8.92 -44.29
C TYR A 602 51.98 9.68 -45.60
N LEU A 603 50.99 10.49 -46.01
CA LEU A 603 51.10 11.34 -47.22
C LEU A 603 52.12 12.48 -47.09
N LYS A 604 52.60 12.77 -45.87
CA LYS A 604 53.69 13.70 -45.60
C LYS A 604 55.08 13.05 -45.66
N GLU A 605 55.17 11.72 -45.61
CA GLU A 605 56.44 11.00 -45.77
C GLU A 605 56.93 11.02 -47.23
N ASP A 606 58.25 10.96 -47.41
CA ASP A 606 58.90 11.06 -48.71
C ASP A 606 58.73 9.77 -49.53
N VAL A 607 58.53 9.91 -50.84
CA VAL A 607 58.16 8.79 -51.74
C VAL A 607 59.28 7.75 -51.82
N MET A 608 60.54 8.21 -51.77
CA MET A 608 61.72 7.34 -51.79
C MET A 608 61.89 6.55 -50.49
N GLN A 609 61.60 7.16 -49.32
CA GLN A 609 61.62 6.45 -48.04
C GLN A 609 60.56 5.35 -47.98
N LEU A 610 59.34 5.62 -48.46
CA LEU A 610 58.23 4.66 -48.49
C LEU A 610 58.47 3.45 -49.41
N LEU A 611 59.31 3.60 -50.44
CA LEU A 611 59.69 2.51 -51.35
C LEU A 611 60.86 1.68 -50.82
N LEU A 612 61.83 2.31 -50.14
CA LEU A 612 63.04 1.66 -49.62
C LEU A 612 62.81 0.91 -48.29
N GLU A 613 61.85 1.33 -47.46
CA GLU A 613 61.61 0.76 -46.12
C GLU A 613 61.16 -0.73 -46.13
N ASN A 614 60.84 -1.31 -47.30
CA ASN A 614 60.47 -2.72 -47.46
C ASN A 614 61.45 -3.55 -48.31
N GLU A 615 62.58 -2.98 -48.76
CA GLU A 615 63.66 -3.79 -49.37
C GLU A 615 64.62 -4.39 -48.33
N VAL A 616 64.48 -4.01 -47.06
CA VAL A 616 65.21 -4.63 -45.95
C VAL A 616 64.22 -5.26 -44.97
N LYS A 617 63.57 -6.35 -45.41
CA LYS A 617 63.14 -7.46 -44.54
C LYS A 617 62.74 -8.70 -45.32
#